data_AF-A0A0C2Z525-F1
#
_entry.id   AF-A0A0C2Z525-F1
#
_cell.length_a   1.000
_cell.length_b   1.000
_cell.length_c   1.000
_cell.angle_alpha   90.00
_cell.angle_beta   90.00
_cell.angle_gamma   90.00
#
_symmetry.space_group_name_H-M   'P 1'
#
loop_
_entity.id
_entity.type
_entity.pdbx_description
1 polymer ?
#
loop_
_entity_poly.entity_id
_entity_poly.type
_entity_poly.pdbx_seq_one_letter_code
_entity_poly.pdbx_strand_id
1 'polypeptide(L)'
;MCKKIAFFNHKGGTSKTTTVFNVGWMLATKGKKVVMVDADLQCNLTGMVMGFKGLEELSENQDNIKDALSPAFESRPNEVFFGLEIAA
;
A
#
# COMPACT_ATOMS: atom_id res chain seq x y z
N MET A 1 -7.11 12.63 -15.16
CA MET A 1 -7.68 12.77 -13.80
C MET A 1 -7.60 11.41 -13.09
N CYS A 2 -7.08 11.36 -11.86
CA CYS A 2 -7.01 10.12 -11.08
C CYS A 2 -8.37 9.83 -10.40
N LYS A 3 -8.81 8.57 -10.41
CA LYS A 3 -10.02 8.12 -9.70
C LYS A 3 -9.60 7.42 -8.40
N LYS A 4 -10.23 7.80 -7.28
CA LYS A 4 -9.96 7.22 -5.96
C LYS A 4 -11.10 6.29 -5.58
N ILE A 5 -10.77 5.03 -5.27
CA ILE A 5 -11.73 4.00 -4.89
C ILE A 5 -11.27 3.43 -3.55
N ALA A 6 -12.14 3.48 -2.53
CA ALA A 6 -11.85 2.96 -1.20
C ALA A 6 -12.72 1.71 -0.93
N PHE A 7 -12.09 0.64 -0.46
CA PHE A 7 -12.76 -0.59 -0.07
C PHE A 7 -12.82 -0.66 1.44
N PHE A 8 -14.02 -0.50 2.01
CA PHE A 8 -14.21 -0.38 3.45
C PHE A 8 -15.34 -1.28 3.94
N ASN A 9 -15.13 -1.91 5.11
CA ASN A 9 -16.10 -2.74 5.81
C ASN A 9 -15.63 -2.91 7.26
N HIS A 10 -16.51 -2.64 8.22
CA HIS A 10 -16.25 -2.75 9.66
C HIS A 10 -15.97 -4.19 10.15
N LYS A 11 -16.32 -5.22 9.37
CA LYS A 11 -16.11 -6.63 9.75
C LYS A 11 -14.83 -7.20 9.12
N GLY A 12 -14.07 -7.97 9.89
CA GLY A 12 -12.93 -8.77 9.39
C GLY A 12 -13.39 -9.94 8.50
N GLY A 13 -12.51 -10.45 7.63
CA GLY A 13 -12.80 -11.63 6.81
C GLY A 13 -13.82 -11.42 5.67
N THR A 14 -14.08 -10.17 5.27
CA THR A 14 -15.07 -9.84 4.21
C THR A 14 -14.43 -9.60 2.83
N SER A 15 -13.27 -10.21 2.55
CA SER A 15 -12.59 -10.16 1.25
C SER A 15 -12.15 -8.76 0.76
N LYS A 16 -12.05 -7.73 1.63
CA LYS A 16 -11.64 -6.36 1.24
C LYS A 16 -10.30 -6.35 0.51
N THR A 17 -9.25 -6.84 1.18
CA THR A 17 -7.88 -6.90 0.68
C THR A 17 -7.80 -7.67 -0.64
N THR A 18 -8.39 -8.86 -0.68
CA THR A 18 -8.45 -9.70 -1.88
C THR A 18 -9.16 -9.00 -3.04
N THR A 19 -10.22 -8.23 -2.74
CA THR A 19 -10.94 -7.45 -3.76
C THR A 19 -10.07 -6.30 -4.28
N VAL A 20 -9.38 -5.56 -3.40
CA VAL A 20 -8.46 -4.48 -3.80
C VAL A 20 -7.38 -5.01 -4.73
N PHE A 21 -6.74 -6.12 -4.36
CA PHE A 21 -5.70 -6.77 -5.17
C PHE A 21 -6.23 -7.13 -6.56
N ASN A 22 -7.33 -7.88 -6.64
CA ASN A 22 -7.87 -8.34 -7.92
C ASN A 22 -8.37 -7.20 -8.81
N VAL A 23 -9.02 -6.18 -8.23
CA VAL A 23 -9.49 -5.02 -9.00
C VAL A 23 -8.32 -4.21 -9.53
N GLY A 24 -7.31 -3.93 -8.69
CA GLY A 24 -6.15 -3.17 -9.14
C GLY A 24 -5.32 -3.94 -10.18
N TRP A 25 -5.14 -5.26 -10.01
CA TRP A 25 -4.51 -6.13 -11.01
C TRP A 25 -5.25 -6.11 -12.34
N MET A 26 -6.58 -6.24 -12.31
CA MET A 26 -7.42 -6.18 -13.52
C MET A 26 -7.34 -4.81 -14.21
N LEU A 27 -7.30 -3.71 -13.45
CA LEU A 27 -7.13 -2.37 -14.01
C LEU A 27 -5.75 -2.19 -14.65
N ALA A 28 -4.69 -2.70 -14.01
CA ALA A 28 -3.34 -2.68 -14.54
C ALA A 28 -3.23 -3.48 -15.85
N THR A 29 -3.79 -4.70 -15.90
CA THR A 29 -3.82 -5.53 -17.12
C THR A 29 -4.64 -4.90 -18.26
N LYS A 30 -5.56 -3.98 -17.96
CA LYS A 30 -6.25 -3.12 -18.95
C LYS A 30 -5.46 -1.87 -19.35
N GLY A 31 -4.17 -1.79 -19.01
CA GLY A 31 -3.27 -0.70 -19.36
C GLY A 31 -3.49 0.58 -18.55
N LYS A 32 -4.13 0.51 -17.38
CA LYS A 32 -4.27 1.67 -16.48
C LYS A 32 -3.07 1.75 -15.55
N LYS A 33 -2.58 2.98 -15.31
CA LYS A 33 -1.67 3.24 -14.19
C LYS A 33 -2.46 3.16 -12.89
N VAL A 34 -2.11 2.22 -12.03
CA VAL A 34 -2.79 1.93 -10.77
C VAL A 34 -1.81 2.10 -9.62
N VAL A 35 -2.26 2.76 -8.56
CA VAL A 35 -1.57 2.80 -7.28
C VAL A 35 -2.48 2.11 -6.26
N MET A 36 -1.99 1.07 -5.61
CA MET A 36 -2.64 0.44 -4.48
C MET A 36 -2.07 1.06 -3.20
N VAL A 37 -2.94 1.45 -2.27
CA VAL A 37 -2.54 2.01 -0.97
C VAL A 37 -3.08 1.09 0.11
N ASP A 38 -2.18 0.55 0.92
CA ASP A 38 -2.51 -0.24 2.10
C ASP A 38 -2.44 0.64 3.34
N ALA A 39 -3.59 0.92 3.94
CA ALA A 39 -3.70 1.70 5.17
C ALA A 39 -4.25 0.85 6.33
N ASP A 40 -4.25 -0.48 6.19
CA ASP A 40 -4.63 -1.41 7.24
C ASP A 40 -3.38 -1.78 8.08
N LEU A 41 -3.51 -1.74 9.41
CA LEU A 41 -2.41 -2.09 10.33
C LEU A 41 -1.93 -3.53 10.18
N GLN A 42 -2.73 -4.42 9.59
CA GLN A 42 -2.32 -5.81 9.33
C GLN A 42 -1.46 -5.96 8.07
N CYS A 43 -1.38 -4.92 7.21
CA CYS A 43 -0.55 -4.89 6.00
C CYS A 43 -0.78 -6.06 5.03
N ASN A 44 -1.98 -6.67 5.05
CA ASN A 44 -2.30 -7.85 4.25
C ASN A 44 -2.23 -7.58 2.73
N LEU A 45 -2.53 -6.35 2.28
CA LEU A 45 -2.45 -6.03 0.85
C LEU A 45 -1.00 -5.94 0.42
N THR A 46 -0.17 -5.27 1.22
CA THR A 46 1.26 -5.13 0.97
C THR A 46 1.94 -6.50 0.87
N GLY A 47 1.69 -7.38 1.84
CA GLY A 47 2.22 -8.76 1.80
C GLY A 47 1.77 -9.54 0.56
N MET A 48 0.50 -9.40 0.16
CA MET A 48 -0.03 -10.06 -1.04
C MET A 48 0.61 -9.56 -2.34
N VAL A 49 0.91 -8.26 -2.45
CA VAL A 49 1.52 -7.66 -3.65
C VAL A 49 3.01 -7.96 -3.73
N MET A 50 3.73 -7.86 -2.61
CA MET A 50 5.19 -7.99 -2.57
C MET A 50 5.67 -9.44 -2.39
N GLY A 51 4.76 -10.36 -2.06
CA GLY A 51 5.09 -11.77 -1.85
C GLY A 51 5.73 -12.08 -0.49
N PHE A 52 5.60 -11.18 0.49
CA PHE A 52 6.17 -11.37 1.83
C PHE A 52 5.44 -12.45 2.62
N LYS A 53 6.19 -13.18 3.47
CA LYS A 53 5.64 -14.26 4.30
C LYS A 53 5.22 -13.82 5.70
N GLY A 54 5.60 -12.62 6.13
CA GLY A 54 5.32 -12.10 7.48
C GLY A 54 5.56 -10.60 7.62
N LEU A 55 5.16 -10.04 8.77
CA LEU A 55 5.35 -8.61 9.09
C LEU A 55 6.82 -8.27 9.34
N GLU A 56 7.65 -9.25 9.71
CA GLU A 56 9.08 -9.06 9.93
C GLU A 56 9.76 -8.58 8.64
N GLU A 57 9.44 -9.19 7.50
CA GLU A 57 9.95 -8.81 6.17
C GLU A 57 9.49 -7.41 5.74
N LEU A 58 8.36 -6.92 6.28
CA LEU A 58 7.85 -5.57 6.01
C LEU A 58 8.57 -4.51 6.83
N SER A 59 9.06 -4.84 8.02
CA SER A 59 9.67 -3.88 8.95
C SER A 59 11.04 -3.39 8.51
N GLU A 60 11.72 -4.15 7.65
CA GLU A 60 13.03 -3.80 7.08
C GLU A 60 12.92 -2.88 5.86
N ASN A 61 11.71 -2.70 5.32
CA ASN A 61 11.50 -2.01 4.07
C ASN A 61 11.42 -0.49 4.27
N GLN A 62 12.26 0.24 3.56
CA GLN A 62 12.22 1.71 3.50
C GLN A 62 11.18 2.15 2.45
N ASP A 63 10.84 3.44 2.42
CA ASP A 63 9.86 4.05 1.50
C ASP A 63 8.40 3.64 1.71
N ASN A 64 7.98 3.53 2.98
CA ASN A 64 6.58 3.23 3.35
C ASN A 64 5.83 4.44 3.97
N ILE A 65 4.56 4.27 4.35
CA ILE A 65 3.73 5.33 4.95
C ILE A 65 4.30 5.84 6.29
N LYS A 66 4.89 4.96 7.10
CA LYS A 66 5.52 5.36 8.36
C LYS A 66 6.71 6.28 8.09
N ASP A 67 7.54 5.96 7.10
CA ASP A 67 8.67 6.82 6.72
C ASP A 67 8.18 8.19 6.23
N ALA A 68 7.08 8.21 5.46
CA ALA A 68 6.39 9.43 5.03
C ALA A 68 5.99 10.35 6.18
N LEU A 69 5.52 9.75 7.26
CA LEU A 69 4.98 10.45 8.41
C LEU A 69 6.00 10.66 9.52
N SER A 70 7.19 10.06 9.42
CA SER A 70 8.25 10.18 10.43
C SER A 70 8.62 11.63 10.78
N PRO A 71 8.69 12.60 9.83
CA PRO A 71 8.98 13.99 10.20
C PRO A 71 7.94 14.60 11.14
N ALA A 72 6.66 14.22 10.95
CA ALA A 72 5.56 14.67 11.78
C ALA A 72 5.56 13.99 13.16
N PHE A 73 5.80 12.67 13.21
CA PHE A 73 5.83 11.92 14.46
C PHE A 73 7.04 12.27 15.34
N GLU A 74 8.20 12.53 14.73
CA GLU A 74 9.44 12.83 15.45
C GLU A 74 9.63 14.33 15.71
N SER A 75 8.72 15.18 15.20
CA SER A 75 8.86 16.64 15.25
C SER A 75 10.19 17.14 14.63
N ARG A 76 10.64 16.46 13.57
CA ARG A 76 11.89 16.72 12.85
C ARG A 76 11.58 16.95 11.37
N PRO A 77 11.36 18.20 10.93
CA PRO A 77 11.04 18.48 9.55
C PRO A 77 12.25 18.17 8.64
N ASN A 78 12.15 17.08 7.89
CA ASN A 78 13.11 16.67 6.88
C ASN A 78 12.37 16.45 5.55
N GLU A 79 13.08 16.62 4.43
CA GLU A 79 12.52 16.29 3.11
C GLU A 79 12.31 14.77 2.99
N VAL A 80 11.13 14.38 2.50
CA VAL A 80 10.80 12.97 2.26
C VAL A 80 10.90 12.71 0.76
N PHE A 81 11.83 11.84 0.38
CA PHE A 81 11.98 11.35 -0.99
C PHE A 81 11.50 9.91 -1.06
N PHE A 82 10.54 9.62 -1.94
CA PHE A 82 10.13 8.25 -2.24
C PHE A 82 10.78 7.79 -3.54
N GLY A 83 11.63 6.77 -3.48
CA GLY A 83 12.16 6.06 -4.63
C GLY A 83 11.12 5.09 -5.20
N LEU A 84 9.96 5.59 -5.65
CA LEU A 84 8.94 4.76 -6.27
C LEU A 84 9.38 4.31 -7.68
N GLU A 85 10.13 3.21 -7.75
CA GLU A 85 10.20 2.41 -8.97
C GLU A 85 8.82 1.79 -9.20
N ILE A 86 8.08 2.37 -10.15
CA ILE A 86 6.84 1.78 -10.63
C ILE A 86 7.23 0.52 -11.41
N ALA A 87 7.14 -0.65 -10.77
CA ALA A 87 7.13 -1.91 -11.48
C ALA A 87 5.95 -1.88 -12.46
N ALA A 88 6.29 -1.84 -13.75
CA ALA A 88 5.34 -1.85 -14.86
C ALA A 88 4.78 -3.25 -15.11
#